data_AF-A0A385SQH9-F1
#
_entry.id   AF-A0A385SQH9-F1
#
_cell.length_a   1.000
_cell.length_b   1.000
_cell.length_c   1.000
_cell.angle_alpha   90.00
_cell.angle_beta   90.00
_cell.angle_gamma   90.00
#
_symmetry.space_group_name_H-M   'P 1'
#
loop_
_entity.id
_entity.type
_entity.pdbx_description
1 polymer ?
#
loop_
_entity_poly.entity_id
_entity_poly.type
_entity_poly.pdbx_seq_one_letter_code
_entity_poly.pdbx_strand_id
1 'polypeptide(L)'
;MNTSPITPPTDTELLLYLLKEELKMNRFFTDLHALGLENNSHYQLELSPLILTYLGYDLSDPVIDLYVQLLDKHTQALTSDRQSIVREAALLYTELVQFKSLWLV
;
A
#
# COMPACT_ATOMS: atom_id res chain seq x y z
N MET A 1 -11.78 -3.79 35.95
CA MET A 1 -11.49 -3.49 34.54
C MET A 1 -10.84 -4.72 33.94
N ASN A 2 -11.50 -5.39 32.99
CA ASN A 2 -10.94 -6.54 32.26
C ASN A 2 -10.00 -6.00 31.19
N THR A 3 -8.70 -6.00 31.43
CA THR A 3 -7.69 -5.78 30.38
C THR A 3 -7.37 -7.13 29.76
N SER A 4 -8.15 -7.55 28.78
CA SER A 4 -7.72 -8.65 27.90
C SER A 4 -6.35 -8.28 27.31
N PRO A 5 -5.40 -9.22 27.25
CA PRO A 5 -4.09 -8.94 26.68
C PRO A 5 -4.24 -8.48 25.23
N ILE A 6 -3.66 -7.31 24.91
CA ILE A 6 -3.59 -6.80 23.54
C ILE A 6 -2.53 -7.64 22.82
N THR A 7 -2.96 -8.57 21.99
CA THR A 7 -2.06 -9.30 21.10
C THR A 7 -1.62 -8.36 19.99
N PRO A 8 -0.31 -8.17 19.75
CA PRO A 8 0.17 -7.37 18.63
C PRO A 8 -0.28 -7.99 17.30
N PRO A 9 -0.51 -7.18 16.25
CA PRO A 9 -0.86 -7.70 14.94
C PRO A 9 0.29 -8.56 14.39
N THR A 10 -0.07 -9.58 13.63
CA THR A 10 0.90 -10.32 12.80
C THR A 10 1.50 -9.41 11.74
N ASP A 11 2.68 -9.77 11.22
CA ASP A 11 3.33 -8.99 10.15
C ASP A 11 2.44 -8.84 8.91
N THR A 12 1.68 -9.88 8.57
CA THR A 12 0.71 -9.82 7.47
C THR A 12 -0.44 -8.88 7.76
N GLU A 13 -0.99 -8.87 8.97
CA GLU A 13 -2.06 -7.93 9.35
C GLU A 13 -1.58 -6.49 9.32
N LEU A 14 -0.36 -6.24 9.78
CA LEU A 14 0.28 -4.93 9.72
C LEU A 14 0.52 -4.50 8.27
N LEU A 15 1.09 -5.37 7.43
CA LEU A 15 1.32 -5.08 6.01
C LEU A 15 0.03 -4.79 5.26
N LEU A 16 -1.02 -5.60 5.47
CA LEU A 16 -2.33 -5.34 4.88
C LEU A 16 -2.91 -4.01 5.36
N TYR A 17 -2.71 -3.65 6.64
CA TYR A 17 -3.10 -2.34 7.15
C TYR A 17 -2.37 -1.21 6.43
N LEU A 18 -1.05 -1.28 6.33
CA LEU A 18 -0.23 -0.27 5.65
C LEU A 18 -0.61 -0.12 4.18
N LEU A 19 -0.81 -1.23 3.45
CA LEU A 19 -1.22 -1.21 2.05
C LEU A 19 -2.61 -0.58 1.85
N LYS A 20 -3.56 -0.81 2.78
CA LYS A 20 -4.87 -0.13 2.72
C LYS A 20 -4.73 1.37 2.90
N GLU A 21 -3.87 1.83 3.81
CA GLU A 21 -3.64 3.27 4.01
C GLU A 21 -2.95 3.88 2.80
N GLU A 22 -1.94 3.21 2.22
CA GLU A 22 -1.26 3.67 1.00
C GLU A 22 -2.24 3.79 -0.18
N LEU A 23 -3.11 2.79 -0.40
CA LEU A 23 -4.12 2.82 -1.45
C LEU A 23 -5.11 4.00 -1.30
N LYS A 24 -5.57 4.27 -0.07
CA LYS A 24 -6.45 5.42 0.21
C LYS A 24 -5.73 6.73 -0.06
N MET A 25 -4.49 6.83 0.39
CA MET A 25 -3.69 8.02 0.22
C MET A 25 -3.43 8.28 -1.26
N ASN A 26 -2.97 7.28 -2.00
CA ASN A 26 -2.71 7.41 -3.43
C ASN A 26 -3.99 7.82 -4.18
N ARG A 27 -5.15 7.24 -3.82
CA ARG A 27 -6.44 7.65 -4.37
C ARG A 27 -6.75 9.11 -4.09
N PHE A 28 -6.60 9.54 -2.84
CA PHE A 28 -6.87 10.91 -2.43
C PHE A 28 -6.01 11.91 -3.20
N PHE A 29 -4.71 11.68 -3.32
CA PHE A 29 -3.82 12.57 -4.07
C PHE A 29 -4.06 12.51 -5.58
N THR A 30 -4.39 11.34 -6.13
CA THR A 30 -4.80 11.20 -7.53
C THR A 30 -6.06 12.03 -7.82
N ASP A 31 -7.05 11.97 -6.94
CA ASP A 31 -8.29 12.74 -7.09
C ASP A 31 -8.03 14.26 -6.92
N LEU A 32 -7.16 14.67 -6.00
CA LEU A 32 -6.75 16.08 -5.87
C LEU A 32 -6.04 16.59 -7.13
N HIS A 33 -5.14 15.79 -7.69
CA HIS A 33 -4.44 16.13 -8.92
C HIS A 33 -5.41 16.24 -10.11
N ALA A 34 -6.35 15.31 -10.24
CA ALA A 34 -7.37 15.36 -11.27
C ALA A 34 -8.27 16.62 -11.18
N LEU A 35 -8.38 17.21 -9.99
CA LEU A 35 -9.11 18.46 -9.73
C LEU A 35 -8.24 19.72 -9.84
N GLY A 36 -6.93 19.58 -10.14
CA GLY A 36 -5.98 20.69 -10.20
C GLY A 36 -5.66 21.29 -8.83
N LEU A 37 -5.87 20.55 -7.75
CA LEU A 37 -5.67 20.98 -6.36
C LEU A 37 -4.30 20.54 -5.79
N GLU A 38 -3.39 20.01 -6.62
CA GLU A 38 -2.09 19.48 -6.17
C GLU A 38 -1.26 20.50 -5.37
N ASN A 39 -1.32 21.78 -5.73
CA ASN A 39 -0.51 22.85 -5.13
C ASN A 39 -0.90 23.19 -3.68
N ASN A 40 -2.06 22.70 -3.21
CA ASN A 40 -2.55 22.91 -1.85
C ASN A 40 -2.25 21.72 -0.91
N SER A 41 -1.63 20.65 -1.43
CA SER A 41 -1.30 19.47 -0.66
C SER A 41 0.21 19.43 -0.41
N HIS A 42 0.62 19.61 0.85
CA HIS A 42 2.03 19.77 1.21
C HIS A 42 2.66 18.52 1.86
N TYR A 43 1.89 17.45 2.04
CA TYR A 43 2.39 16.28 2.74
C TYR A 43 1.72 14.99 2.28
N GLN A 44 2.46 14.17 1.52
CA GLN A 44 2.14 12.79 1.22
C GLN A 44 3.03 11.92 2.14
N LEU A 45 2.42 11.18 3.07
CA LEU A 45 3.17 10.18 3.84
C LEU A 45 3.61 9.05 2.91
N GLU A 46 4.92 8.86 2.78
CA GLU A 46 5.48 7.79 1.95
C GLU A 46 5.62 6.51 2.78
N LEU A 47 4.70 5.54 2.63
CA LEU A 47 4.79 4.25 3.34
C LEU A 47 5.56 3.20 2.54
N SER A 48 5.85 3.48 1.27
CA SER A 48 6.47 2.54 0.34
C SER A 48 7.79 1.94 0.88
N PRO A 49 8.75 2.73 1.41
CA PRO A 49 10.01 2.18 1.95
C PRO A 49 9.78 1.22 3.13
N LEU A 50 8.81 1.53 3.99
CA LEU A 50 8.48 0.70 5.15
C LEU A 50 7.88 -0.63 4.70
N ILE A 51 6.89 -0.59 3.80
CA ILE A 51 6.21 -1.76 3.26
C ILE A 51 7.19 -2.68 2.54
N LEU A 52 8.03 -2.13 1.67
CA LEU A 52 9.03 -2.88 0.90
C LEU A 52 10.07 -3.53 1.82
N THR A 53 10.56 -2.80 2.83
CA THR A 53 11.50 -3.33 3.81
C THR A 53 10.89 -4.48 4.62
N TYR A 54 9.63 -4.36 5.07
CA TYR A 54 8.92 -5.44 5.77
C TYR A 54 8.72 -6.68 4.90
N LEU A 55 8.49 -6.47 3.60
CA LEU A 55 8.43 -7.55 2.62
C LEU A 55 9.81 -8.09 2.27
N GLY A 56 10.91 -7.50 2.75
CA GLY A 56 12.28 -7.94 2.53
C GLY A 56 12.79 -7.69 1.11
N TYR A 57 12.32 -6.62 0.48
CA TYR A 57 12.89 -6.08 -0.75
C TYR A 57 14.10 -5.18 -0.45
N ASP A 58 14.97 -5.01 -1.45
CA ASP A 58 15.88 -3.87 -1.45
C ASP A 58 15.15 -2.59 -1.87
N LEU A 59 15.62 -1.43 -1.44
CA LEU A 59 15.06 -0.13 -1.82
C LEU A 59 15.75 0.41 -3.08
N SER A 60 15.88 -0.44 -4.09
CA SER A 60 16.43 -0.06 -5.39
C SER A 60 15.38 0.63 -6.26
N ASP A 61 15.80 1.53 -7.14
CA ASP A 61 14.90 2.25 -8.06
C ASP A 61 13.94 1.31 -8.81
N PRO A 62 14.38 0.16 -9.38
CA PRO A 62 13.47 -0.75 -10.07
C PRO A 62 12.38 -1.37 -9.20
N VAL A 63 12.69 -1.62 -7.92
CA VAL A 63 11.70 -2.15 -6.96
C VAL A 63 10.70 -1.08 -6.58
N ILE A 64 11.17 0.15 -6.36
CA ILE A 64 10.31 1.29 -6.07
C ILE A 64 9.39 1.55 -7.26
N ASP A 65 9.92 1.57 -8.49
CA ASP A 65 9.13 1.76 -9.71
C ASP A 65 8.08 0.66 -9.89
N LEU A 66 8.44 -0.60 -9.63
CA LEU A 66 7.48 -1.72 -9.65
C LEU A 66 6.38 -1.50 -8.61
N TYR A 67 6.75 -1.13 -7.38
CA TYR A 67 5.80 -0.90 -6.31
C TYR A 67 4.82 0.22 -6.66
N VAL A 68 5.31 1.35 -7.19
CA VAL A 68 4.48 2.49 -7.61
C VAL A 68 3.52 2.06 -8.73
N GLN A 69 4.00 1.30 -9.72
CA GLN A 69 3.14 0.79 -10.79
C GLN A 69 2.02 -0.12 -10.27
N LEU A 70 2.33 -1.01 -9.32
CA LEU A 70 1.33 -1.88 -8.71
C LEU A 70 0.35 -1.09 -7.85
N LEU A 71 0.84 -0.13 -7.07
CA LEU A 71 0.01 0.76 -6.27
C LEU A 71 -0.98 1.53 -7.15
N ASP A 72 -0.52 2.13 -8.24
CA ASP A 72 -1.38 2.85 -9.18
C ASP A 72 -2.42 1.95 -9.83
N LYS A 73 -2.02 0.76 -10.30
CA LYS A 73 -2.92 -0.25 -10.86
C LYS A 73 -4.05 -0.58 -9.89
N HIS A 74 -3.73 -0.86 -8.62
CA HIS A 74 -4.73 -1.21 -7.62
C HIS A 74 -5.55 -0.01 -7.12
N THR A 75 -4.97 1.18 -7.06
CA THR A 75 -5.69 2.44 -6.77
C THR A 75 -6.75 2.74 -7.84
N GLN A 76 -6.43 2.53 -9.11
CA GLN A 76 -7.38 2.71 -10.22
C GLN A 76 -8.52 1.69 -10.19
N ALA A 77 -8.29 0.49 -9.67
CA ALA A 77 -9.29 -0.55 -9.51
C ALA A 77 -10.25 -0.31 -8.32
N LEU A 78 -9.97 0.69 -7.47
CA LEU A 78 -10.83 1.01 -6.33
C LEU A 78 -12.20 1.53 -6.79
N THR A 79 -13.22 0.97 -6.17
CA THR A 79 -14.60 1.43 -6.26
C THR A 79 -14.99 2.14 -4.95
N SER A 80 -16.11 2.87 -4.94
CA SER A 80 -16.52 3.68 -3.78
C SER A 80 -16.92 2.86 -2.53
N ASP A 81 -16.91 1.54 -2.60
CA ASP A 81 -17.22 0.66 -1.47
C ASP A 81 -15.98 0.31 -0.63
N ARG A 82 -16.18 0.18 0.68
CA ARG A 82 -15.10 -0.17 1.62
C ARG A 82 -14.49 -1.55 1.38
N GLN A 83 -15.25 -2.48 0.78
CA GLN A 83 -14.76 -3.84 0.52
C GLN A 83 -13.70 -3.84 -0.60
N SER A 84 -13.79 -2.92 -1.56
CA SER A 84 -12.80 -2.74 -2.61
C SER A 84 -11.41 -2.49 -2.05
N ILE A 85 -11.25 -1.58 -1.08
CA ILE A 85 -9.96 -1.27 -0.45
C ILE A 85 -9.34 -2.51 0.20
N VAL A 86 -10.15 -3.32 0.88
CA VAL A 86 -9.67 -4.55 1.53
C VAL A 86 -9.25 -5.57 0.48
N ARG A 87 -10.05 -5.75 -0.57
CA ARG A 87 -9.75 -6.67 -1.67
C ARG A 87 -8.49 -6.27 -2.43
N GLU A 88 -8.39 -5.01 -2.86
CA GLU A 88 -7.25 -4.51 -3.62
C GLU A 88 -5.96 -4.52 -2.79
N ALA A 89 -6.03 -4.24 -1.47
CA ALA A 89 -4.87 -4.40 -0.61
C ALA A 89 -4.37 -5.85 -0.52
N ALA A 90 -5.29 -6.83 -0.46
CA ALA A 90 -4.94 -8.24 -0.44
C ALA A 90 -4.37 -8.72 -1.79
N LEU A 91 -4.90 -8.22 -2.90
CA LEU A 91 -4.37 -8.50 -4.23
C LEU A 91 -2.97 -7.91 -4.41
N LEU A 92 -2.79 -6.62 -4.06
CA LEU A 92 -1.49 -5.96 -4.08
C LEU A 92 -0.45 -6.72 -3.23
N TYR A 93 -0.82 -7.10 -2.00
CA TYR A 93 0.04 -7.93 -1.15
C TYR A 93 0.43 -9.25 -1.84
N THR A 94 -0.54 -9.92 -2.46
CA THR A 94 -0.31 -11.20 -3.15
C THR A 94 0.63 -11.02 -4.34
N GLU A 95 0.43 -9.98 -5.16
CA GLU A 95 1.32 -9.67 -6.28
C GLU A 95 2.73 -9.36 -5.79
N LEU A 96 2.89 -8.54 -4.74
CA LEU A 96 4.19 -8.24 -4.15
C LEU A 96 4.90 -9.49 -3.59
N VAL A 97 4.18 -10.43 -2.99
CA VAL A 97 4.80 -11.69 -2.52
C VAL A 97 5.20 -12.57 -3.70
N GLN A 98 4.40 -12.63 -4.77
CA GLN A 98 4.69 -13.40 -5.98
C GLN A 98 5.88 -12.83 -6.76
N PHE A 99 5.99 -11.50 -6.88
CA PHE A 99 7.15 -10.90 -7.53
C PHE A 99 8.44 -11.19 -6.78
N LYS A 100 8.40 -11.15 -5.44
CA LYS A 100 9.57 -11.45 -4.62
C LYS A 100 10.07 -12.88 -4.86
N SER A 101 9.18 -13.85 -5.00
CA SER A 101 9.58 -15.24 -5.24
C SER A 101 10.19 -15.45 -6.63
N LEU A 102 9.86 -14.60 -7.61
CA LEU A 102 10.45 -14.63 -8.95
C LEU A 102 11.83 -13.95 -9.02
N TRP A 103 12.09 -12.95 -8.18
CA TRP A 103 13.37 -12.22 -8.12
C TRP A 103 14.45 -12.89 -7.25
N LEU A 104 14.08 -13.89 -6.44
CA LEU A 104 15.00 -14.68 -5.62
C LEU A 104 15.45 -16.00 -6.28
N VAL A 105 15.23 -16.14 -7.60
CA VAL A 105 15.74 -17.23 -8.46
C VAL A 105 16.84 -16.68 -9.35
#